data_AF-A0AA90U0R3-F1
#
_entry.id   AF-A0AA90U0R3-F1
#
_cell.length_a   1.000
_cell.length_b   1.000
_cell.length_c   1.000
_cell.angle_alpha   90.00
_cell.angle_beta   90.00
_cell.angle_gamma   90.00
#
_symmetry.space_group_name_H-M   'P 1'
#
loop_
_entity.id
_entity.type
_entity.pdbx_description
1 polymer ?
#
loop_
_entity_poly.entity_id
_entity_poly.type
_entity_poly.pdbx_seq_one_letter_code
_entity_poly.pdbx_strand_id
1 'polypeptide(L)' 'MMNGKVEYRKKNSSWRSVLLVKARKLSYQLVGKRKTIEFIEPVFVVKRDDPDLFKKKKKTILQNQ' A
#
# COMPACT_ATOMS: atom_id res chain seq x y z
N MET A 1 -2.86 -3.95 9.20
CA MET A 1 -2.97 -2.98 8.08
C MET A 1 -2.32 -1.61 8.36
N MET A 2 -1.02 -1.57 8.68
CA MET A 2 -0.19 -0.34 8.57
C MET A 2 1.27 -0.72 8.29
N ASN A 3 1.64 -1.94 8.70
CA ASN A 3 2.87 -2.64 8.31
C ASN A 3 2.80 -3.21 6.88
N GLY A 4 1.65 -3.09 6.20
CA GLY A 4 1.53 -3.48 4.80
C GLY A 4 2.50 -2.68 3.95
N LYS A 5 3.17 -3.34 3.01
CA LYS A 5 4.03 -2.69 2.03
C LYS A 5 3.18 -2.21 0.86
N VAL A 6 3.53 -1.03 0.35
CA VAL A 6 2.96 -0.43 -0.85
C VAL A 6 4.08 0.14 -1.69
N GLU A 7 3.99 -0.02 -2.99
CA GLU A 7 4.92 0.63 -3.89
C GLU A 7 4.63 2.12 -3.92
N TYR A 8 5.62 2.92 -3.56
CA TYR A 8 5.54 4.37 -3.59
C TYR A 8 6.88 4.93 -4.02
N ARG A 9 6.90 5.74 -5.08
CA ARG A 9 8.12 6.29 -5.68
C ARG A 9 9.15 5.21 -6.06
N LYS A 10 8.69 4.12 -6.69
CA LYS A 10 9.52 2.97 -7.08
C LYS A 10 10.22 2.28 -5.89
N LYS A 11 9.71 2.47 -4.67
CA LYS A 11 10.22 1.84 -3.45
C LYS A 11 9.08 1.14 -2.71
N ASN A 12 9.33 -0.08 -2.26
CA ASN A 12 8.42 -0.79 -1.36
C ASN A 12 8.47 -0.17 0.04
N SER A 13 7.50 0.68 0.34
CA SER A 13 7.42 1.47 1.57
C SER A 13 6.28 0.97 2.46
N SER A 14 6.38 1.17 3.77
CA SER A 14 5.23 0.93 4.65
C SER A 14 4.19 2.06 4.54
N TRP A 15 2.92 1.76 4.80
CA TRP A 15 1.86 2.78 4.85
C TRP A 15 2.15 3.90 5.87
N ARG A 16 2.79 3.58 7.01
CA ARG A 16 3.24 4.58 7.98
C ARG A 16 4.24 5.56 7.37
N SER A 17 5.22 5.05 6.64
CA SER A 17 6.22 5.87 5.96
C SER A 17 5.58 6.76 4.88
N VAL A 18 4.64 6.20 4.11
CA VAL A 18 3.89 6.96 3.09
C VAL A 18 3.09 8.09 3.71
N LEU A 19 2.39 7.82 4.82
CA LEU A 19 1.59 8.81 5.54
C LEU A 19 2.46 9.99 6.02
N LEU A 20 3.61 9.70 6.63
CA LEU A 20 4.55 10.72 7.08
C LEU A 20 5.04 11.61 5.92
N VAL A 21 5.36 11.00 4.77
CA VAL A 21 5.80 11.74 3.58
C VAL A 21 4.68 12.62 3.03
N LYS A 22 3.43 12.14 3.02
CA LYS A 22 2.28 12.92 2.57
C LYS A 22 1.96 14.08 3.52
N ALA A 23 2.00 13.87 4.83
CA ALA A 23 1.83 14.92 5.83
C ALA A 23 2.92 16.00 5.70
N ARG A 24 4.18 15.61 5.49
CA ARG A 24 5.28 16.55 5.23
C ARG A 24 5.09 17.34 3.93
N LYS A 25 4.59 16.69 2.87
CA LYS A 25 4.25 17.42 1.65
C LYS A 25 3.16 18.45 1.97
N LEU A 26 2.10 18.06 2.68
CA LEU A 26 0.97 18.92 3.04
C LEU A 26 1.43 20.18 3.77
N SER A 27 2.30 20.02 4.78
CA SER A 27 2.85 21.17 5.48
C SER A 27 3.58 22.12 4.54
N TYR A 28 4.40 21.61 3.61
CA TYR A 28 5.06 22.46 2.61
C TYR A 28 4.09 23.21 1.69
N GLN A 29 2.95 22.63 1.33
CA GLN A 29 1.93 23.35 0.56
C GLN A 29 1.25 24.45 1.40
N LEU A 30 0.91 24.15 2.66
CA LEU A 30 0.28 25.13 3.55
C LEU A 30 1.16 26.36 3.80
N VAL A 31 2.49 26.20 3.87
CA VAL A 31 3.43 27.32 4.02
C VAL A 31 3.87 27.92 2.67
N GLY A 32 3.16 27.65 1.58
CA GLY A 32 3.44 28.24 0.26
C GLY A 32 4.74 27.79 -0.42
N LYS A 33 5.44 26.77 0.11
CA LYS A 33 6.69 26.26 -0.45
C LYS A 33 6.48 25.36 -1.68
N ARG A 34 5.24 24.92 -1.97
CA ARG A 34 4.87 24.11 -3.15
C ARG A 34 3.45 24.39 -3.63
N LYS A 35 3.23 24.40 -4.96
CA LYS A 35 1.97 24.78 -5.61
C LYS A 35 0.86 23.71 -5.57
N THR A 36 1.18 22.41 -5.57
CA THR A 36 0.14 21.35 -5.62
C THR A 36 0.62 20.01 -5.03
N ILE A 37 -0.26 19.29 -4.33
CA ILE A 37 -0.03 17.92 -3.84
C ILE A 37 -1.15 17.01 -4.33
N GLU A 38 -0.76 15.91 -4.96
CA GLU A 38 -1.66 14.79 -5.22
C GLU A 38 -1.63 13.81 -4.05
N PHE A 39 -2.79 13.54 -3.45
CA PHE A 39 -2.95 12.56 -2.37
C PHE A 39 -3.36 11.18 -2.87
N ILE A 40 -3.84 11.07 -4.11
CA ILE A 40 -4.38 9.84 -4.72
C ILE A 40 -3.38 8.68 -4.71
N GLU A 41 -2.10 8.96 -4.99
CA GLU A 41 -1.08 7.91 -4.99
C GLU A 41 -0.33 7.79 -3.66
N PRO A 42 -0.05 6.59 -3.15
CA PRO A 42 -0.37 5.31 -3.73
C PRO A 42 -1.80 4.86 -3.38
N VAL A 43 -2.47 4.19 -4.32
CA VAL A 43 -3.83 3.69 -4.14
C VAL A 43 -3.80 2.43 -3.26
N PHE A 44 -4.66 2.39 -2.24
CA PHE A 44 -4.84 1.17 -1.45
C PHE A 44 -5.64 0.16 -2.27
N VAL A 45 -4.98 -0.92 -2.69
CA VAL A 45 -5.65 -2.04 -3.35
C VAL A 45 -6.01 -3.07 -2.30
N VAL A 46 -7.31 -3.25 -2.04
CA VAL A 46 -7.80 -4.36 -1.24
C VAL A 46 -7.61 -5.64 -2.06
N LYS A 47 -6.63 -6.47 -1.69
CA LYS A 47 -6.60 -7.85 -2.16
C LYS A 47 -7.66 -8.61 -1.38
N ARG A 48 -8.80 -8.89 -2.01
CA ARG A 48 -9.79 -9.83 -1.47
C ARG A 48 -9.12 -11.20 -1.44
N ASP A 49 -8.93 -11.76 -0.25
CA ASP A 49 -8.59 -13.17 -0.10
C ASP A 49 -9.86 -13.96 -0.41
N ASP A 50 -10.07 -14.31 -1.69
CA ASP A 50 -11.20 -15.14 -2.07
C ASP A 50 -11.08 -16.50 -1.33
N PRO A 51 -12.18 -16.99 -0.71
CA PRO A 51 -12.17 -18.28 -0.03
C PRO A 51 -11.85 -19.46 -0.96
N ASP A 52 -11.99 -19.28 -2.29
CA ASP A 52 -11.60 -20.28 -3.27
C ASP A 52 -10.08 -20.38 -3.49
N LEU A 53 -9.30 -19.35 -3.13
CA LEU A 53 -7.84 -19.40 -3.15
C LEU A 53 -7.30 -20.33 -2.04
N PHE A 54 -7.97 -20.38 -0.89
CA PHE A 54 -7.69 -21.34 0.18
C PHE A 54 -7.96 -22.79 -0.25
N LYS A 55 -9.03 -23.04 -1.01
CA LYS A 55 -9.32 -24.37 -1.58
C LYS A 55 -8.24 -24.81 -2.57
N LYS A 56 -7.76 -23.89 -3.43
CA LYS A 56 -6.66 -24.17 -4.37
C LYS A 56 -5.35 -24.49 -3.64
N LYS A 57 -4.96 -23.70 -2.64
CA LYS A 57 -3.73 -23.96 -1.86
C LYS A 57 -3.77 -25.28 -1.10
N LYS A 58 -4.90 -25.66 -0.49
CA LYS A 58 -5.05 -26.96 0.16
C LYS A 58 -4.93 -28.12 -0.83
N LYS A 59 -5.54 -28.00 -2.02
CA LYS A 59 -5.50 -29.05 -3.04
C LYS A 59 -4.07 -29.33 -3.54
N THR A 60 -3.23 -28.30 -3.64
CA THR A 60 -1.82 -28.47 -4.04
C THR A 60 -0.96 -29.14 -2.96
N ILE A 61 -1.25 -28.89 -1.68
CA ILE A 61 -0.49 -29.51 -0.57
C ILE A 61 -0.87 -30.98 -0.39
N LEU A 62 -2.14 -31.35 -0.63
CA LEU A 62 -2.60 -32.76 -0.58
C LEU A 62 -2.18 -33.61 -1.80
N GLN A 63 -1.71 -33.02 -2.90
CA GLN A 63 -1.26 -33.76 -4.10
C GLN A 63 0.24 -34.05 -4.10
N ASN A 64 0.99 -33.51 -3.13
CA ASN A 64 2.43 -33.71 -2.97
C ASN A 64 2.78 -34.49 -1.67
N GLN A 65 1.83 -35.30 -1.17
CA GLN A 65 2.04 -36.30 -0.12
C GLN A 65 1.78 -37.69 -0.70
#